data_AF-A0A7V1AKV9-F1
#
_entry.id   AF-A0A7V1AKV9-F1
#
_cell.length_a   1.000
_cell.length_b   1.000
_cell.length_c   1.000
_cell.angle_alpha   90.00
_cell.angle_beta   90.00
_cell.angle_gamma   90.00
#
_symmetry.space_group_name_H-M   'P 1'
#
loop_
_entity.id
_entity.type
_entity.pdbx_description
1 polymer ?
#
loop_
_entity_poly.entity_id
_entity_poly.type
_entity_poly.pdbx_seq_one_letter_code
_entity_poly.pdbx_strand_id
1 'polypeptide(L)'
;MRNSELRTLNFELIITALICGLSIFMMSSSVYADSVEEIRVIKISPQDERAVIKTSGRKLRIIKVGDVITIKPVLSSKFSVQSSENKKESSTFKVQSSELKKHVPGAGFKKRGKRSELRVVEIAAGRVVFEEMTDEGLETVIIRLDDDSSKFGVQSSKVRKQRIERIRKTADKQPLLYKPRGIIKRDKTTDGDNTKRSKYQNSSEYKDSSEF
;
A
#
# COMPACT_ATOMS: atom_id res chain seq x y z
N MET A 1 12.39 -62.39 13.81
CA MET A 1 11.36 -61.47 13.26
C MET A 1 11.17 -60.16 14.04
N ARG A 2 11.51 -60.06 15.34
CA ARG A 2 11.30 -58.81 16.11
C ARG A 2 12.28 -57.66 15.82
N ASN A 3 13.48 -57.95 15.31
CA ASN A 3 14.51 -56.92 15.07
C ASN A 3 14.28 -56.07 13.81
N SER A 4 13.43 -56.53 12.88
CA SER A 4 13.06 -55.76 11.68
C SER A 4 11.98 -54.72 11.96
N GLU A 5 11.06 -55.01 12.89
CA GLU A 5 9.96 -54.10 13.27
C GLU A 5 10.45 -52.90 14.10
N LEU A 6 11.47 -53.07 14.94
CA LEU A 6 12.08 -51.94 15.66
C LEU A 6 12.80 -50.95 14.74
N ARG A 7 13.29 -51.42 13.58
CA ARG A 7 14.01 -50.57 12.62
C ARG A 7 13.07 -49.67 11.82
N THR A 8 11.87 -50.13 11.52
CA THR A 8 10.87 -49.35 10.77
C THR A 8 10.29 -48.22 11.61
N LEU A 9 10.00 -48.46 12.90
CA LEU A 9 9.46 -47.43 13.80
C LEU A 9 10.43 -46.27 14.04
N ASN A 10 11.73 -46.58 14.20
CA ASN A 10 12.75 -45.54 14.38
C ASN A 10 12.92 -44.67 13.12
N PHE A 11 12.71 -45.25 11.94
CA PHE A 11 12.84 -44.53 10.67
C PHE A 11 11.68 -43.55 10.43
N GLU A 12 10.44 -43.97 10.71
CA GLU A 12 9.24 -43.11 10.64
C GLU A 12 9.30 -41.91 11.59
N LEU A 13 9.85 -42.12 12.80
CA LEU A 13 10.02 -41.05 13.79
C LEU A 13 11.00 -39.97 13.30
N ILE A 14 12.10 -40.38 12.65
CA ILE A 14 13.11 -39.47 12.10
C ILE A 14 12.54 -38.65 10.93
N ILE A 15 11.79 -39.29 10.03
CA ILE A 15 11.15 -38.60 8.91
C ILE A 15 10.16 -37.55 9.42
N THR A 16 9.33 -37.91 10.40
CA THR A 16 8.34 -36.99 10.98
C THR A 16 9.03 -35.79 11.67
N ALA A 17 10.11 -36.02 12.40
CA ALA A 17 10.89 -34.96 13.04
C ALA A 17 11.52 -33.99 12.01
N LEU A 18 12.05 -34.52 10.89
CA LEU A 18 12.60 -33.71 9.81
C LEU A 18 11.53 -32.85 9.11
N ILE A 19 10.35 -33.41 8.85
CA ILE A 19 9.23 -32.67 8.25
C ILE A 19 8.77 -31.54 9.17
N CYS A 20 8.63 -31.81 10.48
CA CYS A 20 8.31 -30.77 11.47
C CYS A 20 9.40 -29.69 11.57
N GLY A 21 10.68 -30.07 11.53
CA GLY A 21 11.78 -29.10 11.54
C GLY A 21 11.77 -28.20 10.29
N LEU A 22 11.52 -28.80 9.11
CA LEU A 22 11.41 -28.08 7.84
C LEU A 22 10.18 -27.15 7.81
N SER A 23 9.04 -27.56 8.38
CA SER A 23 7.84 -26.73 8.40
C SER A 23 8.00 -25.49 9.29
N ILE A 24 8.66 -25.62 10.45
CA ILE A 24 8.99 -24.50 11.34
C ILE A 24 10.02 -23.56 10.68
N PHE A 25 10.99 -24.12 9.95
CA PHE A 25 11.98 -23.33 9.23
C PHE A 25 11.35 -22.49 8.10
N MET A 26 10.39 -23.07 7.36
CA MET A 26 9.66 -22.37 6.29
C MET A 26 8.79 -21.22 6.82
N MET A 27 8.24 -21.34 8.04
CA MET A 27 7.47 -20.27 8.68
C MET A 27 8.32 -19.07 9.13
N SER A 28 9.64 -19.25 9.30
CA SER A 28 10.54 -18.21 9.83
C SER A 28 10.99 -17.18 8.78
N SER A 29 10.66 -17.38 7.51
CA SER A 29 11.17 -16.55 6.39
C SER A 29 10.19 -15.46 5.94
N SER A 30 9.48 -14.81 6.87
CA SER A 30 8.71 -13.61 6.56
C SER A 30 9.65 -12.39 6.54
N VAL A 31 10.32 -12.19 5.40
CA VAL A 31 11.06 -10.95 5.12
C VAL A 31 10.01 -9.88 4.80
N TYR A 32 9.62 -9.12 5.82
CA TYR A 32 8.76 -7.96 5.64
C TYR A 32 9.51 -6.90 4.84
N ALA A 33 8.92 -6.47 3.73
CA ALA A 33 9.45 -5.39 2.93
C ALA A 33 9.16 -4.05 3.62
N ASP A 34 10.19 -3.21 3.81
CA ASP A 34 10.05 -1.84 4.28
C ASP A 34 9.30 -1.01 3.24
N SER A 35 7.99 -0.95 3.37
CA SER A 35 7.11 -0.09 2.58
C SER A 35 6.94 1.25 3.30
N VAL A 36 6.55 2.30 2.57
CA VAL A 36 6.03 3.55 3.18
C VAL A 36 4.91 3.23 4.18
N GLU A 37 4.21 2.11 3.98
CA GLU A 37 3.20 1.58 4.89
C GLU A 37 3.72 1.23 6.29
N GLU A 38 5.03 1.02 6.43
CA GLU A 38 5.65 0.72 7.73
C GLU A 38 5.97 2.00 8.53
N ILE A 39 5.93 3.18 7.89
CA ILE A 39 6.06 4.44 8.60
C ILE A 39 4.85 4.62 9.51
N ARG A 40 5.08 4.60 10.81
CA ARG A 40 4.04 4.88 11.81
C ARG A 40 4.22 6.26 12.39
N VAL A 41 3.18 7.08 12.32
CA VAL A 41 3.17 8.39 12.97
C VAL A 41 2.74 8.19 14.42
N ILE A 42 3.62 8.52 15.35
CA ILE A 42 3.39 8.34 16.79
C ILE A 42 2.73 9.59 17.38
N LYS A 43 3.29 10.75 17.04
CA LYS A 43 2.84 12.05 17.55
C LYS A 43 3.01 13.11 16.48
N ILE A 44 2.05 14.00 16.40
CA ILE A 44 2.11 15.19 15.54
C ILE A 44 2.06 16.41 16.46
N SER A 45 2.96 17.36 16.23
CA SER A 45 2.97 18.69 16.84
C SER A 45 2.78 19.70 15.72
N PRO A 46 1.52 20.03 15.36
CA PRO A 46 1.23 20.95 14.25
C PRO A 46 1.83 22.33 14.48
N GLN A 47 1.84 22.80 15.74
CA GLN A 47 2.40 24.11 16.13
C GLN A 47 3.89 24.26 15.82
N ASP A 48 4.64 23.16 15.92
CA ASP A 48 6.09 23.15 15.67
C ASP A 48 6.44 22.64 14.27
N GLU A 49 5.44 22.30 13.46
CA GLU A 49 5.60 21.58 12.19
C GLU A 49 6.51 20.35 12.33
N ARG A 50 6.28 19.58 13.42
CA ARG A 50 7.08 18.40 13.76
C ARG A 50 6.22 17.16 13.90
N ALA A 51 6.76 16.02 13.53
CA ALA A 51 6.16 14.72 13.82
C ALA A 51 7.21 13.73 14.34
N VAL A 52 6.79 12.85 15.24
CA VAL A 52 7.57 11.70 15.67
C VAL A 52 7.11 10.49 14.86
N ILE A 53 8.01 9.94 14.05
CA ILE A 53 7.74 8.77 13.23
C ILE A 53 8.55 7.57 13.70
N LYS A 54 7.99 6.39 13.56
CA LYS A 54 8.69 5.11 13.66
C LYS A 54 8.92 4.60 12.25
N THR A 55 10.19 4.42 11.90
CA THR A 55 10.59 3.78 10.64
C THR A 55 10.65 2.27 10.80
N SER A 56 10.73 1.56 9.69
CA SER A 56 10.79 0.10 9.59
C SER A 56 11.87 -0.57 10.45
N GLY A 57 13.04 0.06 10.55
CA GLY A 57 14.11 -0.34 11.47
C GLY A 57 13.77 -0.15 12.96
N ARG A 58 12.48 0.03 13.30
CA ARG A 58 11.94 0.38 14.62
C ARG A 58 12.56 1.63 15.25
N LYS A 59 13.25 2.44 14.44
CA LYS A 59 13.93 3.65 14.88
C LYS A 59 12.93 4.79 14.93
N LEU A 60 12.83 5.41 16.11
CA LEU A 60 12.10 6.66 16.29
C LEU A 60 12.94 7.82 15.74
N ARG A 61 12.31 8.69 14.95
CA ARG A 61 12.92 9.92 14.44
C ARG A 61 11.92 11.05 14.55
N ILE A 62 12.42 12.24 14.89
CA ILE A 62 11.66 13.48 14.79
C ILE A 62 11.92 14.02 13.38
N ILE A 63 10.85 14.40 12.70
CA ILE A 63 10.89 14.96 11.35
C ILE A 63 10.24 16.34 11.35
N LYS A 64 10.67 17.19 10.43
CA LYS A 64 10.14 18.53 10.15
C LYS A 64 9.74 18.65 8.69
N VAL A 65 8.95 19.68 8.38
CA VAL A 65 8.68 20.06 6.98
C VAL A 65 9.99 20.36 6.26
N GLY A 66 10.13 19.82 5.05
CA GLY A 66 11.35 19.91 4.23
C GLY A 66 12.34 18.78 4.44
N ASP A 67 12.24 17.99 5.51
CA ASP A 67 13.13 16.85 5.74
C ASP A 67 12.98 15.80 4.63
N VAL A 68 14.09 15.14 4.28
CA VAL A 68 14.12 14.03 3.33
C VAL A 68 14.44 12.75 4.09
N ILE A 69 13.55 11.77 3.99
CA ILE A 69 13.68 10.45 4.60
C ILE A 69 14.00 9.45 3.50
N THR A 70 15.20 8.87 3.54
CA THR A 70 15.55 7.76 2.65
C THR A 70 15.02 6.45 3.24
N ILE A 71 14.07 5.81 2.54
CA ILE A 71 13.67 4.44 2.85
C ILE A 71 14.62 3.51 2.09
N LYS A 72 15.25 2.59 2.81
CA LYS A 72 16.06 1.56 2.14
C LYS A 72 15.09 0.55 1.51
N PRO A 73 15.17 0.33 0.19
CA PRO A 73 14.40 -0.71 -0.44
C PRO A 73 14.94 -2.03 0.09
N VAL A 74 14.09 -2.79 0.76
CA VAL A 74 14.44 -4.16 1.10
C VAL A 74 14.60 -4.90 -0.22
N LEU A 75 15.83 -5.32 -0.50
CA LEU A 75 16.09 -6.29 -1.55
C LEU A 75 15.33 -7.54 -1.11
N SER A 76 14.16 -7.79 -1.70
CA SER A 76 13.52 -9.10 -1.56
C SER A 76 14.56 -10.11 -2.01
N SER A 77 15.13 -10.81 -1.04
CA SER A 77 16.15 -11.82 -1.27
C SER A 77 15.55 -12.79 -2.27
N LYS A 78 16.22 -12.93 -3.42
CA LYS A 78 15.87 -13.80 -4.54
C LYS A 78 15.10 -15.02 -4.05
N PHE A 79 13.79 -15.04 -4.29
CA PHE A 79 12.99 -16.25 -4.18
C PHE A 79 13.44 -17.14 -5.35
N SER A 80 14.49 -17.94 -5.13
CA SER A 80 14.84 -19.00 -6.07
C SER A 80 13.77 -20.06 -5.93
N VAL A 81 12.79 -20.03 -6.83
CA VAL A 81 11.89 -21.15 -7.07
C VAL A 81 12.77 -22.29 -7.56
N GLN A 82 13.25 -23.14 -6.65
CA GLN A 82 13.74 -24.45 -7.02
C GLN A 82 12.49 -25.26 -7.38
N SER A 83 12.16 -25.23 -8.68
CA SER A 83 11.28 -26.22 -9.27
C SER A 83 11.97 -27.56 -9.05
N SER A 84 11.50 -28.30 -8.05
CA SER A 84 11.85 -29.71 -7.92
C SER A 84 11.15 -30.43 -9.07
N GLU A 85 11.94 -30.83 -10.07
CA GLU A 85 11.54 -31.83 -11.05
C GLU A 85 11.18 -33.12 -10.29
N ASN A 86 9.90 -33.29 -9.99
CA ASN A 86 9.36 -34.59 -9.62
C ASN A 86 9.40 -35.48 -10.87
N LYS A 87 10.51 -36.20 -11.00
CA LYS A 87 10.70 -37.31 -11.92
C LYS A 87 9.74 -38.44 -11.51
N LYS A 88 8.49 -38.37 -11.97
CA LYS A 88 7.58 -39.52 -11.96
C LYS A 88 7.61 -40.17 -13.34
N GLU A 89 8.12 -41.39 -13.33
CA GLU A 89 8.12 -42.31 -14.45
C GLU A 89 6.70 -42.62 -14.94
N SER A 90 6.66 -43.01 -16.22
CA SER A 90 5.63 -43.86 -16.83
C SER A 90 4.31 -43.19 -17.26
N SER A 91 4.32 -42.62 -18.46
CA SER A 91 3.59 -43.24 -19.58
C SER A 91 4.03 -42.63 -20.92
N THR A 92 4.29 -43.52 -21.87
CA THR A 92 4.87 -43.20 -23.17
C THR A 92 3.82 -42.56 -24.07
N PHE A 93 3.86 -41.24 -24.22
CA PHE A 93 3.10 -40.53 -25.26
C PHE A 93 4.09 -39.82 -26.18
N LYS A 94 4.36 -40.44 -27.34
CA LYS A 94 5.20 -39.85 -28.40
C LYS A 94 4.40 -38.78 -29.13
N VAL A 95 4.62 -37.52 -28.78
CA VAL A 95 4.26 -36.39 -29.65
C VAL A 95 5.53 -35.88 -30.30
N GLN A 96 5.63 -36.09 -31.61
CA GLN A 96 6.58 -35.41 -32.47
C GLN A 96 6.29 -33.90 -32.41
N SER A 97 7.08 -33.17 -31.62
CA SER A 97 7.14 -31.71 -31.67
C SER A 97 8.57 -31.33 -32.02
N SER A 98 8.70 -30.82 -33.24
CA SER A 98 9.92 -30.33 -33.87
C SER A 98 10.73 -29.38 -32.98
N GLU A 99 12.04 -29.58 -33.01
CA GLU A 99 13.05 -28.77 -32.35
C GLU A 99 12.89 -27.28 -32.67
N LEU A 100 12.52 -26.49 -31.66
CA LEU A 100 12.75 -25.05 -31.67
C LEU A 100 13.73 -24.72 -30.54
N LYS A 101 15.03 -24.85 -30.83
CA LYS A 101 16.12 -24.31 -30.00
C LYS A 101 16.03 -22.78 -29.99
N LYS A 102 15.16 -22.22 -29.14
CA LYS A 102 15.27 -20.82 -28.74
C LYS A 102 16.13 -20.74 -27.50
N HIS A 103 17.41 -20.50 -27.74
CA HIS A 103 18.36 -20.00 -26.75
C HIS A 103 17.80 -18.67 -26.22
N VAL A 104 17.09 -18.71 -25.10
CA VAL A 104 16.76 -17.49 -24.34
C VAL A 104 17.92 -17.30 -23.39
N PRO A 105 18.88 -16.38 -23.65
CA PRO A 105 19.87 -16.05 -22.65
C PRO A 105 19.12 -15.51 -21.43
N GLY A 106 19.26 -16.20 -20.31
CA GLY A 106 18.82 -15.76 -19.00
C GLY A 106 19.56 -14.51 -18.61
N ALA A 107 19.11 -13.37 -19.13
CA ALA A 107 19.49 -12.06 -18.63
C ALA A 107 18.94 -11.97 -17.21
N GLY A 108 19.79 -12.30 -16.24
CA GLY A 108 19.54 -12.07 -14.83
C GLY A 108 19.36 -10.58 -14.61
N PHE A 109 18.13 -10.09 -14.78
CA PHE A 109 17.73 -8.75 -14.39
C PHE A 109 17.85 -8.68 -12.87
N LYS A 110 19.04 -8.27 -12.42
CA LYS A 110 19.34 -7.91 -11.05
C LYS A 110 18.55 -6.64 -10.78
N LYS A 111 17.27 -6.78 -10.41
CA LYS A 111 16.37 -5.68 -10.04
C LYS A 111 16.97 -5.02 -8.80
N ARG A 112 17.83 -4.02 -9.01
CA ARG A 112 18.38 -3.20 -7.93
C ARG A 112 17.18 -2.49 -7.32
N GLY A 113 16.84 -2.83 -6.07
CA GLY A 113 15.77 -2.15 -5.35
C GLY A 113 16.02 -0.64 -5.42
N LYS A 114 15.05 0.10 -5.95
CA LYS A 114 15.18 1.54 -6.13
C LYS A 114 14.94 2.21 -4.78
N ARG A 115 15.84 3.10 -4.37
CA ARG A 115 15.69 3.85 -3.12
C ARG A 115 14.56 4.86 -3.31
N SER A 116 13.52 4.74 -2.50
CA SER A 116 12.48 5.77 -2.39
C SER A 116 12.95 6.85 -1.44
N GLU A 117 12.96 8.08 -1.91
CA GLU A 117 13.13 9.27 -1.07
C GLU A 117 11.77 9.87 -0.81
N LEU A 118 11.43 10.02 0.48
CA LEU A 118 10.22 10.70 0.92
C LEU A 118 10.58 12.08 1.43
N ARG A 119 9.99 13.11 0.83
CA ARG A 119 10.10 14.49 1.31
C ARG A 119 8.89 14.85 2.15
N VAL A 120 9.10 15.41 3.32
CA VAL A 120 8.01 15.94 4.16
C VAL A 120 7.56 17.27 3.58
N VAL A 121 6.30 17.36 3.14
CA VAL A 121 5.74 18.57 2.51
C VAL A 121 4.85 19.35 3.45
N GLU A 122 4.06 18.65 4.27
CA GLU A 122 3.13 19.30 5.20
C GLU A 122 3.03 18.47 6.48
N ILE A 123 2.98 19.16 7.62
CA ILE A 123 2.60 18.60 8.91
C ILE A 123 1.47 19.45 9.47
N ALA A 124 0.29 18.87 9.61
CA ALA A 124 -0.91 19.55 10.09
C ALA A 124 -1.61 18.73 11.17
N ALA A 125 -2.60 19.32 11.84
CA ALA A 125 -3.40 18.60 12.84
C ALA A 125 -4.01 17.34 12.23
N GLY A 126 -3.66 16.18 12.80
CA GLY A 126 -4.17 14.87 12.38
C GLY A 126 -3.59 14.32 11.06
N ARG A 127 -2.62 14.98 10.41
CA ARG A 127 -2.01 14.42 9.19
C ARG A 127 -0.55 14.82 8.94
N VAL A 128 0.15 13.96 8.21
CA VAL A 128 1.48 14.24 7.65
C VAL A 128 1.47 13.92 6.16
N VAL A 129 1.93 14.85 5.33
CA VAL A 129 1.98 14.70 3.88
C VAL A 129 3.42 14.55 3.43
N PHE A 130 3.66 13.49 2.66
CA PHE A 130 4.94 13.20 2.02
C PHE A 130 4.80 13.28 0.51
N GLU A 131 5.88 13.63 -0.17
CA GLU A 131 6.04 13.42 -1.61
C GLU A 131 7.11 12.34 -1.84
N GLU A 132 6.75 11.30 -2.58
CA GLU A 132 7.61 10.19 -2.99
C GLU A 132 7.96 10.35 -4.48
N MET A 133 9.25 10.34 -4.82
CA MET A 133 9.68 10.28 -6.21
C MET A 133 9.75 8.83 -6.68
N THR A 134 8.80 8.42 -7.51
CA THR A 134 8.71 7.07 -8.07
C THR A 134 9.13 7.06 -9.55
N ASP A 135 9.25 5.86 -10.13
CA ASP A 135 9.52 5.65 -11.56
C ASP A 135 8.39 6.20 -12.45
N GLU A 136 7.19 6.24 -11.90
CA GLU A 136 5.97 6.70 -12.57
C GLU A 136 5.73 8.21 -12.37
N GLY A 137 6.59 8.87 -11.59
CA GLY A 137 6.50 10.30 -11.27
C GLY A 137 6.35 10.56 -9.77
N LEU A 138 5.88 11.76 -9.45
CA LEU A 138 5.74 12.23 -8.08
C LEU A 138 4.40 11.79 -7.48
N GLU A 139 4.44 11.01 -6.40
CA GLU A 139 3.29 10.51 -5.67
C GLU A 139 3.18 11.24 -4.32
N THR A 140 1.99 11.73 -3.98
CA THR A 140 1.71 12.35 -2.68
C THR A 140 1.14 11.30 -1.74
N VAL A 141 1.78 11.07 -0.60
CA VAL A 141 1.35 10.13 0.43
C VAL A 141 0.86 10.90 1.65
N ILE A 142 -0.40 10.76 2.00
CA ILE A 142 -1.03 11.42 3.14
C ILE A 142 -1.26 10.37 4.22
N ILE A 143 -0.63 10.56 5.37
CA ILE A 143 -0.85 9.73 6.55
C ILE A 143 -1.75 10.50 7.50
N ARG A 144 -2.97 9.99 7.72
CA ARG A 144 -3.92 10.53 8.70
C ARG A 144 -3.85 9.75 10.00
N LEU A 145 -3.85 10.47 11.11
CA LEU A 145 -3.90 9.93 12.46
C LEU A 145 -5.28 10.19 13.03
N ASP A 146 -6.04 9.12 13.26
CA ASP A 146 -7.36 9.23 13.87
C ASP A 146 -7.17 9.38 15.39
N ASP A 147 -7.29 10.61 15.88
CA ASP A 147 -7.31 10.91 17.31
C ASP A 147 -8.69 10.53 17.88
N ASP A 148 -8.90 9.24 18.12
CA ASP A 148 -10.05 8.68 18.85
C ASP A 148 -10.12 9.18 20.33
N SER A 149 -9.23 10.08 20.74
CA SER A 149 -9.06 10.58 22.10
C SER A 149 -10.26 11.41 22.62
N SER A 150 -11.22 11.77 21.77
CA SER A 150 -12.46 12.43 22.21
C SER A 150 -13.42 11.51 22.97
N LYS A 151 -13.20 10.19 22.96
CA LYS A 151 -13.95 9.24 23.80
C LYS A 151 -13.16 8.90 25.06
N PHE A 152 -13.02 9.92 25.90
CA PHE A 152 -12.35 9.91 27.19
C PHE A 152 -13.16 9.04 28.19
N GLY A 153 -12.53 8.02 28.77
CA GLY A 153 -13.13 7.30 29.90
C GLY A 153 -12.49 5.98 30.29
N VAL A 154 -11.79 5.29 29.38
CA VAL A 154 -11.21 3.98 29.71
C VAL A 154 -9.79 3.91 29.17
N GLN A 155 -8.83 3.68 30.08
CA GLN A 155 -7.39 3.52 29.84
C GLN A 155 -7.04 2.26 29.02
N SER A 156 -7.80 1.97 27.97
CA SER A 156 -7.44 0.90 27.07
C SER A 156 -6.35 1.40 26.14
N SER A 157 -5.26 0.65 26.14
CA SER A 157 -4.14 0.65 25.20
C SER A 157 -4.64 0.43 23.76
N LYS A 158 -5.47 1.36 23.27
CA LYS A 158 -6.10 1.29 21.97
C LYS A 158 -5.08 1.79 20.97
N VAL A 159 -4.59 0.87 20.14
CA VAL A 159 -3.72 1.16 19.01
C VAL A 159 -4.36 2.30 18.20
N ARG A 160 -3.66 3.44 18.10
CA ARG A 160 -4.10 4.56 17.25
C ARG A 160 -4.29 4.05 15.84
N LYS A 161 -5.45 4.32 15.24
CA LYS A 161 -5.71 3.95 13.86
C LYS A 161 -4.98 4.96 12.97
N GLN A 162 -4.19 4.43 12.06
CA GLN A 162 -3.50 5.20 11.04
C GLN A 162 -4.08 4.82 9.69
N ARG A 163 -4.43 5.82 8.89
CA ARG A 163 -4.88 5.64 7.50
C ARG A 163 -3.86 6.24 6.55
N ILE A 164 -3.51 5.49 5.51
CA ILE A 164 -2.57 5.94 4.49
C ILE A 164 -3.35 6.11 3.18
N GLU A 165 -3.25 7.30 2.60
CA GLU A 165 -3.84 7.66 1.32
C GLU A 165 -2.71 7.97 0.34
N ARG A 166 -2.73 7.37 -0.84
CA ARG A 166 -1.78 7.67 -1.92
C ARG A 166 -2.53 8.36 -3.05
N ILE A 167 -2.02 9.51 -3.47
CA ILE A 167 -2.55 10.30 -4.58
C ILE A 167 -1.43 10.47 -5.58
N ARG A 168 -1.59 9.88 -6.76
CA ARG A 168 -0.68 10.11 -7.87
C ARG A 168 -1.07 11.40 -8.55
N LYS A 169 -0.11 12.31 -8.71
CA LYS A 169 -0.26 13.40 -9.67
C LYS A 169 -0.14 12.77 -11.04
N THR A 170 -1.24 12.21 -11.54
CA THR A 170 -1.35 11.92 -12.97
C THR A 170 -1.08 13.27 -13.64
N ALA A 171 -0.06 13.35 -14.49
CA ALA A 171 0.11 14.52 -15.33
C ALA A 171 -1.15 14.57 -16.19
N ASP A 172 -2.15 15.31 -15.72
CA ASP A 172 -3.45 15.35 -16.34
C ASP A 172 -3.22 15.75 -17.79
N LYS A 173 -3.59 14.85 -18.71
CA LYS A 173 -4.14 15.29 -19.97
C LYS A 173 -5.18 16.31 -19.56
N GLN A 174 -4.90 17.60 -19.81
CA GLN A 174 -5.80 18.69 -19.46
C GLN A 174 -7.22 18.22 -19.76
N PRO A 175 -8.16 18.26 -18.79
CA PRO A 175 -9.53 17.88 -19.07
C PRO A 175 -9.93 18.69 -20.28
N LEU A 176 -10.20 17.99 -21.40
CA LEU A 176 -10.54 18.66 -22.65
C LEU A 176 -11.74 19.53 -22.33
N LEU A 177 -11.51 20.84 -22.29
CA LEU A 177 -12.53 21.81 -21.95
C LEU A 177 -13.55 21.69 -23.07
N TYR A 178 -14.60 20.91 -22.83
CA TYR A 178 -15.58 20.62 -23.85
C TYR A 178 -16.28 21.95 -24.14
N LYS A 179 -15.92 22.59 -25.25
CA LYS A 179 -16.59 23.81 -25.69
C LYS A 179 -18.06 23.44 -25.83
N PRO A 180 -18.97 24.02 -25.02
CA PRO A 180 -20.37 23.68 -25.12
C PRO A 180 -20.79 23.88 -26.56
N ARG A 181 -21.31 22.81 -27.19
CA ARG A 181 -21.91 22.90 -28.53
C ARG A 181 -22.94 24.01 -28.45
N GLY A 182 -22.74 25.06 -29.26
CA GLY A 182 -23.60 26.24 -29.28
C GLY A 182 -25.05 25.79 -29.30
N ILE A 183 -25.81 26.30 -28.33
CA ILE A 183 -27.26 26.13 -28.27
C ILE A 183 -27.79 26.58 -29.64
N ILE A 184 -28.26 25.63 -30.44
CA ILE A 184 -29.03 25.93 -31.64
C ILE A 184 -30.24 26.70 -31.13
N LYS A 185 -30.28 28.01 -31.40
CA LYS A 185 -31.44 28.85 -31.15
C LYS A 185 -32.58 28.24 -31.98
N ARG A 186 -33.48 27.48 -31.35
CA ARG A 186 -34.78 27.19 -31.94
C ARG A 186 -35.54 28.49 -31.95
N ASP A 187 -35.94 28.92 -33.13
CA ASP A 187 -36.79 30.07 -33.31
C ASP A 187 -38.07 29.88 -32.49
N LYS A 188 -38.36 30.92 -31.70
CA LYS A 188 -39.58 31.04 -30.91
C LYS A 188 -40.75 31.23 -31.87
N THR A 189 -41.56 30.19 -32.05
CA THR A 189 -42.98 30.38 -32.32
C THR A 189 -43.72 30.42 -30.99
N THR A 190 -44.25 31.60 -30.72
CA THR A 190 -45.32 31.96 -29.78
C THR A 190 -46.35 30.86 -29.59
N ASP A 191 -46.56 30.44 -28.34
CA ASP A 191 -47.83 30.58 -27.61
C ASP A 191 -47.83 29.69 -26.35
N GLY A 192 -48.42 30.18 -25.26
CA GLY A 192 -48.86 29.33 -24.15
C GLY A 192 -48.14 29.51 -22.82
N ASP A 193 -48.34 30.66 -22.19
CA ASP A 193 -48.87 30.82 -20.82
C ASP A 193 -48.80 29.60 -19.86
N ASN A 194 -47.97 29.69 -18.81
CA ASN A 194 -48.41 29.64 -17.39
C ASN A 194 -47.25 29.57 -16.38
N THR A 195 -46.97 30.74 -15.80
CA THR A 195 -46.88 31.03 -14.37
C THR A 195 -46.96 29.84 -13.39
N LYS A 196 -45.81 29.33 -12.89
CA LYS A 196 -45.69 28.87 -11.49
C LYS A 196 -44.35 29.24 -10.88
N ARG A 197 -44.42 30.32 -10.11
CA ARG A 197 -43.45 30.91 -9.19
C ARG A 197 -43.22 29.94 -8.01
N SER A 198 -42.09 29.25 -7.94
CA SER A 198 -41.66 28.59 -6.70
C SER A 198 -40.73 29.53 -5.92
N LYS A 199 -41.26 30.04 -4.80
CA LYS A 199 -40.49 30.73 -3.76
C LYS A 199 -39.73 29.66 -2.97
N TYR A 200 -38.42 29.60 -3.10
CA TYR A 200 -37.58 29.00 -2.07
C TYR A 200 -37.05 30.13 -1.19
N GLN A 201 -37.75 30.39 -0.09
CA GLN A 201 -37.17 31.09 1.05
C GLN A 201 -36.26 30.10 1.75
N ASN A 202 -34.95 30.26 1.60
CA ASN A 202 -33.96 29.55 2.39
C ASN A 202 -33.54 30.50 3.53
N SER A 203 -34.18 30.33 4.68
CA SER A 203 -33.83 30.99 5.93
C SER A 203 -32.59 30.32 6.53
N SER A 204 -31.44 30.96 6.40
CA SER A 204 -30.24 30.62 7.17
C SER A 204 -30.34 31.25 8.55
N GLU A 205 -30.72 30.45 9.54
CA GLU A 205 -30.64 30.80 10.96
C GLU A 205 -29.21 30.50 11.44
N TYR A 206 -28.39 31.55 11.58
CA TYR A 206 -27.07 31.48 12.20
C TYR A 206 -27.26 31.67 13.70
N LYS A 207 -27.15 30.60 14.49
CA LYS A 207 -26.98 30.71 15.94
C LYS A 207 -25.52 30.94 16.24
N ASP A 208 -25.24 32.18 16.61
CA ASP A 208 -24.03 32.62 17.28
C ASP A 208 -23.98 31.94 18.66
N SER A 209 -22.89 31.24 18.95
CA SER A 209 -22.64 30.64 20.25
C SER A 209 -21.19 30.89 20.62
N SER A 210 -20.91 32.15 20.95
CA SER A 210 -19.84 32.55 21.84
C SER A 210 -20.35 32.45 23.28
N GLU A 211 -19.96 31.43 24.02
CA GLU A 211 -19.89 31.49 25.49
C GLU A 211 -19.09 30.30 26.02
N PHE A 212 -18.13 30.63 26.90
CA PHE A 212 -17.21 29.81 27.72
C PHE A 212 -15.83 29.48 27.15
#